data_AF-A0AAU9P8U6-F1
#
_entry.id   AF-A0AAU9P8U6-F1
#
_cell.length_a   1.000
_cell.length_b   1.000
_cell.length_c   1.000
_cell.angle_alpha   90.00
_cell.angle_beta   90.00
_cell.angle_gamma   90.00
#
_symmetry.space_group_name_H-M   'P 1'
#
loop_
_entity.id
_entity.type
_entity.pdbx_description
1 polymer ?
#
loop_
_entity_poly.entity_id
_entity_poly.type
_entity_poly.pdbx_seq_one_letter_code
_entity_poly.pdbx_strand_id
1 'polypeptide(L)'
;MGDAMVVDVPKKSTKRKRVELVMSTEEREARIGALRGELDSLFKYYNESLSRDALIDVDSVKANGSTNSMIASLLEENSLPLSKLVESIFSTLKEKEGSMTPASVKSAVLLIGQRSFYGVQNPNADVLEDDSPSSLWCWETRDIKLLPKSFRGAIKIRRTCRKKIHERITAVSDVITELMKLESASNGVQKVLKASERLIKVLSEVEIRSLVEKMEQKNGADVAEKEVKREEKLVVKQLEKNKREVEKEKLRIERELLKEKLQNEKEMKRLQDEAEKEEKRREIEMKKQLKKQQEEAEKEQKRKEKEEAEQKKQLALQKQASILERFLKKK
;
A
#
# COMPACT_ATOMS: atom_id res chain seq x y z
N MET A 1 74.94 -36.33 68.25
CA MET A 1 73.52 -36.31 67.82
C MET A 1 73.01 -34.93 68.18
N GLY A 2 72.67 -34.00 67.30
CA GLY A 2 72.32 -34.06 65.89
C GLY A 2 71.18 -33.05 65.74
N ASP A 3 71.52 -31.78 65.53
CA ASP A 3 70.55 -30.68 65.43
C ASP A 3 70.43 -30.28 63.95
N ALA A 4 69.25 -30.47 63.38
CA ALA A 4 68.96 -30.15 61.99
C ALA A 4 68.21 -28.81 61.92
N MET A 5 68.92 -27.77 61.52
CA MET A 5 68.34 -26.47 61.19
C MET A 5 67.55 -26.55 59.87
N VAL A 6 66.25 -26.30 59.94
CA VAL A 6 65.39 -26.07 58.77
C VAL A 6 65.63 -24.64 58.28
N VAL A 7 66.23 -24.50 57.10
CA VAL A 7 66.42 -23.21 56.42
C VAL A 7 65.21 -22.97 55.51
N ASP A 8 64.49 -21.89 55.82
CA ASP A 8 63.35 -21.38 55.06
C ASP A 8 63.84 -20.75 53.73
N VAL A 9 63.39 -21.26 52.60
CA VAL A 9 63.79 -20.77 51.26
C VAL A 9 62.66 -19.88 50.70
N PRO A 10 62.92 -18.59 50.42
CA PRO A 10 61.90 -17.71 49.86
C PRO A 10 61.68 -18.03 48.36
N LYS A 11 60.43 -18.38 48.02
CA LYS A 11 59.96 -18.57 46.63
C LYS A 11 60.08 -17.25 45.86
N LYS A 12 61.04 -17.19 44.93
CA LYS A 12 61.14 -16.11 43.93
C LYS A 12 59.89 -16.09 43.04
N SER A 13 59.20 -14.96 43.02
CA SER A 13 58.12 -14.68 42.08
C SER A 13 58.69 -14.40 40.68
N THR A 14 58.30 -15.22 39.71
CA THR A 14 58.73 -15.11 38.31
C THR A 14 58.08 -13.90 37.67
N LYS A 15 58.82 -12.81 37.50
CA LYS A 15 58.38 -11.62 36.74
C LYS A 15 58.09 -12.03 35.29
N ARG A 16 56.88 -11.75 34.80
CA ARG A 16 56.49 -11.95 33.39
C ARG A 16 57.44 -11.17 32.49
N LYS A 17 58.05 -11.88 31.53
CA LYS A 17 58.92 -11.30 30.50
C LYS A 17 58.10 -10.34 29.64
N ARG A 18 58.36 -9.04 29.75
CA ARG A 18 57.74 -7.99 28.94
C ARG A 18 58.18 -8.22 27.49
N VAL A 19 57.25 -8.54 26.59
CA VAL A 19 57.53 -8.57 25.15
C VAL A 19 57.68 -7.10 24.74
N GLU A 20 58.91 -6.65 24.59
CA GLU A 20 59.21 -5.36 23.98
C GLU A 20 58.95 -5.48 22.48
N LEU A 21 57.90 -4.82 22.00
CA LEU A 21 57.67 -4.65 20.57
C LEU A 21 58.72 -3.65 20.06
N VAL A 22 59.84 -4.18 19.57
CA VAL A 22 60.81 -3.41 18.81
C VAL A 22 60.36 -3.48 17.35
N MET A 23 59.75 -2.40 16.86
CA MET A 23 59.41 -2.22 15.45
C MET A 23 60.52 -1.43 14.78
N SER A 24 60.96 -1.85 13.58
CA SER A 24 61.90 -1.05 12.81
C SER A 24 61.25 0.25 12.30
N THR A 25 62.08 1.21 11.92
CA THR A 25 61.60 2.46 11.29
C THR A 25 60.86 2.17 9.99
N GLU A 26 61.37 1.25 9.16
CA GLU A 26 60.73 0.83 7.92
C GLU A 26 59.38 0.14 8.18
N GLU A 27 59.30 -0.75 9.18
CA GLU A 27 58.05 -1.42 9.56
C GLU A 27 57.01 -0.42 10.08
N ARG A 28 57.43 0.59 10.84
CA ARG A 28 56.58 1.68 11.33
C ARG A 28 56.01 2.50 10.18
N GLU A 29 56.84 2.89 9.23
CA GLU A 29 56.43 3.68 8.08
C GLU A 29 55.51 2.89 7.15
N ALA A 30 55.83 1.62 6.88
CA ALA A 30 54.96 0.73 6.10
C ALA A 30 53.58 0.57 6.75
N ARG A 31 53.53 0.41 8.08
CA ARG A 31 52.27 0.31 8.83
C ARG A 31 51.46 1.61 8.80
N ILE A 32 52.11 2.76 8.93
CA ILE A 32 51.45 4.07 8.77
C ILE A 32 50.90 4.22 7.34
N GLY A 33 51.68 3.82 6.33
CA GLY A 33 51.26 3.84 4.93
C GLY A 33 50.01 3.01 4.67
N ALA A 34 49.97 1.78 5.19
CA ALA A 34 48.79 0.92 5.08
C ALA A 34 47.55 1.53 5.75
N LEU A 35 47.70 2.10 6.95
CA LEU A 35 46.60 2.76 7.67
C LEU A 35 46.10 4.02 6.95
N ARG A 36 46.98 4.79 6.29
CA ARG A 36 46.58 5.92 5.45
C ARG A 36 45.81 5.48 4.22
N GLY A 37 46.25 4.41 3.56
CA GLY A 37 45.50 3.83 2.43
C GLY A 37 44.11 3.33 2.84
N GLU A 38 43.97 2.82 4.08
CA GLU A 38 42.66 2.49 4.64
C GLU A 38 41.78 3.73 4.85
N LEU A 39 42.33 4.84 5.37
CA LEU A 39 41.58 6.10 5.50
C LEU A 39 41.08 6.61 4.15
N ASP A 40 41.92 6.58 3.11
CA ASP A 40 41.54 7.00 1.77
C ASP A 40 40.39 6.13 1.21
N SER A 41 40.42 4.82 1.48
CA SER A 41 39.38 3.88 1.08
C SER A 41 38.06 4.15 1.83
N LEU A 42 38.13 4.46 3.13
CA LEU A 42 36.97 4.86 3.95
C LEU A 42 36.37 6.20 3.47
N PHE A 43 37.18 7.19 3.15
CA PHE A 43 36.72 8.47 2.59
C PHE A 43 36.04 8.28 1.24
N LYS A 44 36.62 7.45 0.38
CA LYS A 44 36.01 7.09 -0.89
C LYS A 44 34.65 6.42 -0.68
N TYR A 45 34.57 5.44 0.21
CA TYR A 45 33.32 4.75 0.51
C TYR A 45 32.25 5.69 1.08
N TYR A 46 32.64 6.60 1.97
CA TYR A 46 31.76 7.64 2.51
C TYR A 46 31.14 8.48 1.39
N ASN A 47 31.96 8.97 0.47
CA ASN A 47 31.49 9.79 -0.66
C ASN A 47 30.62 8.98 -1.63
N GLU A 48 30.99 7.73 -1.94
CA GLU A 48 30.15 6.81 -2.74
C GLU A 48 28.76 6.59 -2.11
N SER A 49 28.67 6.57 -0.78
CA SER A 49 27.41 6.40 -0.06
C SER A 49 26.51 7.64 -0.08
N LEU A 50 27.12 8.83 -0.22
CA LEU A 50 26.42 10.12 -0.38
C LEU A 50 25.99 10.36 -1.82
N SER A 51 26.77 9.92 -2.79
CA SER A 51 26.48 10.07 -4.22
C SER A 51 25.46 9.05 -4.76
N ARG A 52 25.07 8.06 -3.96
CA ARG A 52 24.13 7.01 -4.33
C ARG A 52 22.69 7.53 -4.28
N ASP A 53 22.35 8.31 -5.31
CA ASP A 53 21.05 8.92 -5.64
C ASP A 53 20.46 9.88 -4.59
N ALA A 54 20.04 11.06 -5.06
CA ALA A 54 19.22 11.99 -4.29
C ALA A 54 17.94 11.25 -3.89
N LEU A 55 17.91 10.75 -2.65
CA LEU A 55 16.84 9.86 -2.21
C LEU A 55 15.47 10.51 -2.26
N ILE A 56 15.45 11.84 -2.30
CA ILE A 56 14.24 12.63 -2.27
C ILE A 56 14.21 13.44 -3.57
N ASP A 57 13.32 13.02 -4.47
CA ASP A 57 13.00 13.79 -5.67
C ASP A 57 12.47 15.18 -5.29
N VAL A 58 13.14 16.22 -5.78
CA VAL A 58 12.84 17.63 -5.49
C VAL A 58 11.40 17.97 -5.92
N ASP A 59 10.89 17.35 -6.98
CA ASP A 59 9.52 17.57 -7.44
C ASP A 59 8.49 16.91 -6.50
N SER A 60 8.80 15.72 -5.97
CA SER A 60 8.04 15.11 -4.89
C SER A 60 8.08 15.93 -3.58
N VAL A 61 9.19 16.63 -3.27
CA VAL A 61 9.29 17.53 -2.11
C VAL A 61 8.39 18.75 -2.27
N LYS A 62 8.34 19.31 -3.48
CA LYS A 62 7.51 20.47 -3.79
C LYS A 62 6.02 20.14 -3.64
N ALA A 63 5.54 18.94 -3.93
CA ALA A 63 4.10 18.69 -4.09
C ALA A 63 3.24 18.85 -2.81
N ASN A 64 3.67 18.46 -1.60
CA ASN A 64 2.73 18.27 -0.45
C ASN A 64 3.31 18.47 0.98
N GLY A 65 4.43 19.19 1.16
CA GLY A 65 5.08 19.40 2.47
C GLY A 65 4.91 20.80 3.06
N SER A 66 5.06 20.96 4.38
CA SER A 66 5.33 22.27 4.99
C SER A 66 6.73 22.76 4.59
N THR A 67 6.98 24.08 4.64
CA THR A 67 8.30 24.67 4.34
C THR A 67 9.42 23.99 5.11
N ASN A 68 9.22 23.69 6.41
CA ASN A 68 10.21 22.97 7.21
C ASN A 68 10.44 21.53 6.73
N SER A 69 9.42 20.83 6.24
CA SER A 69 9.58 19.48 5.67
C SER A 69 10.36 19.52 4.35
N MET A 70 10.14 20.58 3.55
CA MET A 70 10.90 20.79 2.31
C MET A 70 12.37 21.11 2.60
N ILE A 71 12.64 22.07 3.49
CA ILE A 71 14.00 22.43 3.92
C ILE A 71 14.69 21.21 4.54
N ALA A 72 14.00 20.44 5.40
CA ALA A 72 14.55 19.23 5.99
C ALA A 72 14.99 18.21 4.93
N SER A 73 14.21 18.05 3.86
CA SER A 73 14.51 17.11 2.78
C SER A 73 15.71 17.55 1.94
N LEU A 74 15.85 18.85 1.65
CA LEU A 74 16.97 19.40 0.88
C LEU A 74 18.27 19.51 1.70
N LEU A 75 18.14 19.61 3.03
CA LEU A 75 19.24 19.68 3.97
C LEU A 75 19.87 18.31 4.24
N GLU A 76 19.06 17.25 4.32
CA GLU A 76 19.51 15.92 4.70
C GLU A 76 20.64 15.42 3.78
N GLU A 77 21.73 14.98 4.38
CA GLU A 77 22.91 14.41 3.70
C GLU A 77 23.72 15.40 2.86
N ASN A 78 23.47 16.70 3.00
CA ASN A 78 24.21 17.71 2.28
C ASN A 78 25.56 18.00 2.95
N SER A 79 26.65 18.06 2.18
CA SER A 79 27.99 18.36 2.71
C SER A 79 28.35 19.84 2.72
N LEU A 80 27.55 20.69 2.07
CA LEU A 80 27.87 22.10 1.85
C LEU A 80 28.05 22.89 3.17
N PRO A 81 28.92 23.90 3.18
CA PRO A 81 28.93 24.99 4.16
C PRO A 81 27.56 25.65 4.30
N LEU A 82 27.26 26.20 5.48
CA LEU A 82 25.96 26.80 5.78
C LEU A 82 25.58 27.88 4.77
N SER A 83 26.51 28.78 4.43
CA SER A 83 26.32 29.83 3.42
C SER A 83 25.81 29.27 2.08
N LYS A 84 26.57 28.34 1.49
CA LYS A 84 26.24 27.68 0.21
C LYS A 84 24.96 26.86 0.29
N LEU A 85 24.72 26.17 1.41
CA LEU A 85 23.51 25.38 1.63
C LEU A 85 22.25 26.26 1.64
N VAL A 86 22.30 27.38 2.36
CA VAL A 86 21.18 28.33 2.43
C VAL A 86 20.85 28.89 1.05
N GLU A 87 21.86 29.28 0.27
CA GLU A 87 21.68 29.77 -1.09
C GLU A 87 21.08 28.71 -2.03
N SER A 88 21.55 27.46 -1.91
CA SER A 88 21.04 26.32 -2.67
C SER A 88 19.56 26.07 -2.35
N ILE A 89 19.21 25.91 -1.07
CA ILE A 89 17.82 25.67 -0.63
C ILE A 89 16.90 26.83 -1.01
N PHE A 90 17.36 28.08 -0.79
CA PHE A 90 16.60 29.26 -1.17
C PHE A 90 16.33 29.29 -2.68
N SER A 91 17.33 28.99 -3.50
CA SER A 91 17.19 28.94 -4.96
C SER A 91 16.22 27.87 -5.42
N THR A 92 16.14 26.73 -4.73
CA THR A 92 15.18 25.65 -5.04
C THR A 92 13.74 26.00 -4.65
N LEU A 93 13.54 26.77 -3.59
CA LEU A 93 12.21 27.03 -3.00
C LEU A 93 11.60 28.39 -3.37
N LYS A 94 12.39 29.37 -3.83
CA LYS A 94 11.93 30.72 -4.20
C LYS A 94 10.83 30.75 -5.27
N GLU A 95 10.70 29.71 -6.08
CA GLU A 95 9.65 29.59 -7.11
C GLU A 95 8.26 29.32 -6.52
N LYS A 96 8.19 28.84 -5.27
CA LYS A 96 6.95 28.36 -4.65
C LYS A 96 6.35 29.30 -3.60
N GLU A 97 7.18 30.03 -2.86
CA GLU A 97 6.76 30.94 -1.80
C GLU A 97 7.38 32.34 -1.97
N GLY A 98 6.57 33.32 -2.35
CA GLY A 98 7.00 34.72 -2.52
C GLY A 98 7.38 35.45 -1.22
N SER A 99 7.20 34.84 -0.05
CA SER A 99 7.55 35.39 1.26
C SER A 99 8.86 34.86 1.84
N MET A 100 9.50 33.89 1.19
CA MET A 100 10.71 33.26 1.71
C MET A 100 11.92 34.17 1.50
N THR A 101 12.74 34.34 2.53
CA THR A 101 14.01 35.11 2.48
C THR A 101 15.19 34.21 2.84
N PRO A 102 16.42 34.48 2.37
CA PRO A 102 17.61 33.73 2.76
C PRO A 102 17.80 33.66 4.29
N ALA A 103 17.45 34.74 5.01
CA ALA A 103 17.49 34.78 6.47
C ALA A 103 16.49 33.79 7.11
N SER A 104 15.26 33.69 6.58
CA SER A 104 14.29 32.71 7.06
C SER A 104 14.75 31.27 6.81
N VAL A 105 15.40 31.00 5.68
CA VAL A 105 15.97 29.68 5.36
C VAL A 105 17.09 29.34 6.33
N LYS A 106 18.03 30.29 6.54
CA LYS A 106 19.13 30.11 7.49
C LYS A 106 18.63 29.79 8.89
N SER A 107 17.63 30.54 9.38
CA SER A 107 17.01 30.28 10.69
C SER A 107 16.36 28.89 10.75
N ALA A 108 15.65 28.48 9.71
CA ALA A 108 15.04 27.15 9.63
C ALA A 108 16.08 26.02 9.60
N VAL A 109 17.13 26.15 8.77
CA VAL A 109 18.26 25.21 8.69
C VAL A 109 18.91 25.02 10.06
N LEU A 110 19.19 26.10 10.78
CA LEU A 110 19.80 26.03 12.11
C LEU A 110 18.85 25.43 13.18
N LEU A 111 17.55 25.66 13.04
CA LEU A 111 16.52 25.14 13.94
C LEU A 111 16.31 23.63 13.77
N ILE A 112 16.16 23.16 12.53
CA ILE A 112 15.77 21.77 12.23
C ILE A 112 16.96 20.88 11.88
N GLY A 113 18.10 21.47 11.51
CA GLY A 113 19.31 20.78 11.10
C GLY A 113 20.38 20.74 12.18
N GLN A 114 21.29 19.78 12.03
CA GLN A 114 22.54 19.69 12.75
C GLN A 114 23.65 19.38 11.74
N ARG A 115 24.80 20.04 11.85
CA ARG A 115 25.97 19.73 11.04
C ARG A 115 26.88 18.81 11.84
N SER A 116 27.11 17.62 11.32
CA SER A 116 27.95 16.58 11.95
C SER A 116 29.21 16.38 11.11
N PHE A 117 30.33 16.10 11.76
CA PHE A 117 31.56 15.67 11.09
C PHE A 117 31.70 14.15 11.24
N TYR A 118 32.22 13.49 10.21
CA TYR A 118 32.47 12.05 10.21
C TYR A 118 33.92 11.70 9.86
N GLY A 119 34.74 12.69 9.57
CA GLY A 119 36.13 12.54 9.20
C GLY A 119 37.10 12.81 10.35
N VAL A 120 38.23 13.42 10.02
CA VAL A 120 39.30 13.78 10.95
C VAL A 120 38.98 15.14 11.58
N GLN A 121 39.07 15.22 12.91
CA GLN A 121 38.76 16.44 13.65
C GLN A 121 39.81 17.53 13.42
N ASN A 122 39.34 18.74 13.09
CA ASN A 122 40.15 19.95 13.09
C ASN A 122 39.68 20.89 14.22
N PRO A 123 40.45 21.08 15.30
CA PRO A 123 40.06 21.93 16.43
C PRO A 123 39.81 23.41 16.07
N ASN A 124 40.37 23.87 14.96
CA ASN A 124 40.28 25.26 14.50
C ASN A 124 39.24 25.46 13.39
N ALA A 125 38.48 24.43 13.04
CA ALA A 125 37.47 24.52 11.99
C ALA A 125 36.25 25.32 12.48
N ASP A 126 35.78 26.24 11.63
CA ASP A 126 34.43 26.77 11.77
C ASP A 126 33.44 25.64 11.49
N VAL A 127 32.75 25.18 12.54
CA VAL A 127 31.81 24.05 12.44
C VAL A 127 30.77 24.26 11.35
N LEU A 128 30.34 25.50 11.07
CA LEU A 128 29.27 25.78 10.10
C LEU A 128 29.78 26.05 8.68
N GLU A 129 31.04 26.46 8.52
CA GLU A 129 31.58 26.90 7.23
C GLU A 129 32.78 26.08 6.73
N ASP A 130 33.42 25.25 7.57
CA ASP A 130 34.53 24.39 7.12
C ASP A 130 34.07 23.46 5.99
N ASP A 131 34.84 23.45 4.91
CA ASP A 131 34.60 22.68 3.68
C ASP A 131 35.76 21.70 3.42
N SER A 132 36.57 21.43 4.45
CA SER A 132 37.73 20.55 4.34
C SER A 132 37.31 19.12 3.98
N PRO A 133 37.86 18.53 2.89
CA PRO A 133 37.49 17.17 2.45
C PRO A 133 37.73 16.09 3.51
N SER A 134 38.73 16.27 4.38
CA SER A 134 39.05 15.32 5.45
C SER A 134 38.06 15.35 6.61
N SER A 135 37.25 16.40 6.76
CA SER A 135 36.30 16.57 7.87
C SER A 135 35.00 15.77 7.65
N LEU A 136 34.68 15.47 6.38
CA LEU A 136 33.45 14.77 5.97
C LEU A 136 32.20 15.38 6.63
N TRP A 137 32.02 16.69 6.47
CA TRP A 137 30.85 17.38 6.99
C TRP A 137 29.57 16.89 6.32
N CYS A 138 28.51 16.81 7.12
CA CYS A 138 27.20 16.39 6.66
C CYS A 138 26.11 17.03 7.51
N TRP A 139 25.16 17.64 6.83
CA TRP A 139 23.94 18.15 7.43
C TRP A 139 22.93 17.02 7.60
N GLU A 140 22.35 16.96 8.79
CA GLU A 140 21.32 16.00 9.15
C GLU A 140 20.14 16.71 9.79
N THR A 141 18.94 16.25 9.51
CA THR A 141 17.74 16.68 10.22
C THR A 141 17.74 16.15 11.65
N ARG A 142 17.40 17.01 12.61
CA ARG A 142 17.26 16.66 14.03
C ARG A 142 16.08 15.74 14.25
N ASP A 143 14.93 16.08 13.67
CA ASP A 143 13.73 15.26 13.72
C ASP A 143 13.47 14.57 12.38
N ILE A 144 13.73 13.26 12.35
CA ILE A 144 13.46 12.41 11.18
C ILE A 144 11.98 12.38 10.79
N LYS A 145 11.06 12.86 11.65
CA LYS A 145 9.64 12.98 11.32
C LYS A 145 9.35 14.07 10.31
N LEU A 146 10.26 15.03 10.11
CA LEU A 146 10.16 16.05 9.07
C LEU A 146 10.38 15.47 7.66
N LEU A 147 11.00 14.30 7.58
CA LEU A 147 11.29 13.61 6.33
C LEU A 147 10.13 12.67 5.92
N PRO A 148 9.95 12.40 4.60
CA PRO A 148 8.91 11.50 4.12
C PRO A 148 9.07 10.09 4.69
N LYS A 149 7.96 9.46 5.09
CA LYS A 149 7.94 8.16 5.78
C LYS A 149 8.62 7.04 4.98
N SER A 150 8.52 7.06 3.65
CA SER A 150 9.15 6.12 2.73
C SER A 150 10.67 6.09 2.86
N PHE A 151 11.29 7.25 3.09
CA PHE A 151 12.75 7.40 3.08
C PHE A 151 13.40 7.25 4.45
N ARG A 152 12.62 7.32 5.55
CA ARG A 152 13.18 7.26 6.92
C ARG A 152 13.98 6.00 7.21
N GLY A 153 13.61 4.87 6.60
CA GLY A 153 14.33 3.61 6.74
C GLY A 153 15.74 3.72 6.15
N ALA A 154 15.83 4.08 4.87
CA ALA A 154 17.09 4.29 4.16
C ALA A 154 17.99 5.35 4.82
N ILE A 155 17.42 6.47 5.26
CA ILE A 155 18.17 7.54 5.95
C ILE A 155 18.80 7.02 7.26
N LYS A 156 18.07 6.21 8.05
CA LYS A 156 18.64 5.58 9.26
C LYS A 156 19.82 4.66 8.95
N ILE A 157 19.74 3.92 7.85
CA ILE A 157 20.83 3.04 7.42
C ILE A 157 22.06 3.87 7.06
N ARG A 158 21.90 4.94 6.26
CA ARG A 158 23.02 5.80 5.87
C ARG A 158 23.63 6.57 7.05
N ARG A 159 22.82 7.06 8.00
CA ARG A 159 23.32 7.61 9.27
C ARG A 159 24.14 6.59 10.07
N THR A 160 23.71 5.33 10.08
CA THR A 160 24.44 4.25 10.74
C THR A 160 25.77 3.97 10.02
N CYS A 161 25.75 3.92 8.68
CA CYS A 161 26.96 3.79 7.87
C CYS A 161 27.99 4.88 8.19
N ARG A 162 27.59 6.16 8.12
CA ARG A 162 28.47 7.30 8.44
C ARG A 162 29.07 7.20 9.83
N LYS A 163 28.27 6.83 10.84
CA LYS A 163 28.76 6.60 12.21
C LYS A 163 29.80 5.49 12.27
N LYS A 164 29.59 4.37 11.58
CA LYS A 164 30.55 3.26 11.56
C LYS A 164 31.84 3.61 10.82
N ILE A 165 31.73 4.34 9.71
CA ILE A 165 32.90 4.88 9.01
C ILE A 165 33.68 5.82 9.94
N HIS A 166 33.00 6.72 10.65
CA HIS A 166 33.64 7.64 11.60
C HIS A 166 34.33 6.90 12.75
N GLU A 167 33.66 5.94 13.39
CA GLU A 167 34.27 5.09 14.43
C GLU A 167 35.58 4.46 13.94
N ARG A 168 35.60 3.98 12.69
CA ARG A 168 36.79 3.38 12.08
C ARG A 168 37.88 4.42 11.78
N ILE A 169 37.52 5.55 11.19
CA ILE A 169 38.46 6.67 10.91
C ILE A 169 39.13 7.14 12.20
N THR A 170 38.37 7.34 13.27
CA THR A 170 38.90 7.76 14.58
C THR A 170 39.89 6.71 15.11
N ALA A 171 39.53 5.43 15.10
CA ALA A 171 40.41 4.37 15.59
C ALA A 171 41.69 4.24 14.77
N VAL A 172 41.61 4.37 13.44
CA VAL A 172 42.78 4.34 12.55
C VAL A 172 43.69 5.54 12.80
N SER A 173 43.11 6.73 12.93
CA SER A 173 43.83 7.98 13.20
C SER A 173 44.52 7.97 14.57
N ASP A 174 43.90 7.38 15.59
CA ASP A 174 44.51 7.16 16.91
C ASP A 174 45.75 6.27 16.80
N VAL A 175 45.70 5.18 16.04
CA VAL A 175 46.85 4.28 15.84
C VAL A 175 47.98 5.01 15.09
N ILE A 176 47.66 5.74 14.01
CA ILE A 176 48.65 6.54 13.26
C ILE A 176 49.33 7.54 14.19
N THR A 177 48.55 8.26 15.00
CA THR A 177 49.03 9.28 15.93
C THR A 177 49.99 8.69 16.96
N GLU A 178 49.66 7.54 17.55
CA GLU A 178 50.53 6.91 18.53
C GLU A 178 51.77 6.27 17.89
N LEU A 179 51.68 5.77 16.64
CA LEU A 179 52.83 5.30 15.88
C LEU A 179 53.80 6.44 15.54
N MET A 180 53.29 7.63 15.22
CA MET A 180 54.12 8.81 14.98
C MET A 180 54.85 9.30 16.23
N LYS A 181 54.23 9.16 17.41
CA LYS A 181 54.85 9.54 18.69
C LYS A 181 55.82 8.50 19.24
N LEU A 182 55.88 7.30 18.64
CA LEU A 182 56.61 6.16 19.19
C LEU A 182 58.12 6.43 19.38
N GLU A 183 58.71 7.30 18.55
CA GLU A 183 60.13 7.68 18.63
C GLU A 183 60.51 8.54 19.85
N SER A 184 59.52 9.08 20.59
CA SER A 184 59.75 10.11 21.61
C SER A 184 59.38 9.72 23.05
N ALA A 185 58.92 8.49 23.33
CA ALA A 185 58.46 8.12 24.68
C ALA A 185 58.71 6.66 25.11
N SER A 186 59.21 6.47 26.34
CA SER A 186 59.43 5.14 26.98
C SER A 186 58.17 4.31 27.21
N ASN A 187 56.97 4.88 26.97
CA ASN A 187 55.66 4.24 27.10
C ASN A 187 54.87 4.15 25.78
N GLY A 188 55.47 4.52 24.64
CA GLY A 188 54.79 4.59 23.34
C GLY A 188 54.23 3.24 22.87
N VAL A 189 54.98 2.15 23.07
CA VAL A 189 54.57 0.79 22.67
C VAL A 189 53.23 0.39 23.30
N GLN A 190 53.03 0.67 24.60
CA GLN A 190 51.79 0.31 25.29
C GLN A 190 50.59 1.10 24.77
N LYS A 191 50.79 2.35 24.36
CA LYS A 191 49.74 3.19 23.79
C LYS A 191 49.36 2.73 22.38
N VAL A 192 50.35 2.37 21.55
CA VAL A 192 50.13 1.76 20.24
C VAL A 192 49.34 0.45 20.35
N LEU A 193 49.68 -0.42 21.32
CA LEU A 193 48.94 -1.66 21.57
C LEU A 193 47.48 -1.39 21.95
N LYS A 194 47.24 -0.46 22.88
CA LYS A 194 45.88 -0.07 23.30
C LYS A 194 45.07 0.53 22.14
N ALA A 195 45.67 1.38 21.32
CA ALA A 195 45.02 1.93 20.12
C ALA A 195 44.71 0.81 19.12
N SER A 196 45.64 -0.12 18.91
CA SER A 196 45.44 -1.29 18.03
C SER A 196 44.31 -2.20 18.51
N GLU A 197 44.20 -2.43 19.82
CA GLU A 197 43.09 -3.19 20.42
C GLU A 197 41.73 -2.50 20.20
N ARG A 198 41.67 -1.16 20.21
CA ARG A 198 40.45 -0.42 19.87
C ARG A 198 40.12 -0.55 18.39
N LEU A 199 41.12 -0.49 17.52
CA LEU A 199 40.95 -0.68 16.09
C LEU A 199 40.35 -2.05 15.75
N ILE A 200 40.79 -3.12 16.43
CA ILE A 200 40.24 -4.47 16.22
C ILE A 200 38.75 -4.57 16.60
N LYS A 201 38.28 -3.76 17.56
CA LYS A 201 36.89 -3.79 18.04
C LYS A 201 35.92 -3.05 17.11
N VAL A 202 36.42 -2.15 16.28
CA VAL A 202 35.59 -1.40 15.32
C VAL A 202 35.59 -2.12 13.97
N LEU A 203 34.43 -2.11 13.31
CA LEU A 203 34.24 -2.78 12.03
C LEU A 203 35.21 -2.22 10.97
N SER A 204 35.86 -3.11 10.23
CA SER A 204 36.61 -2.78 9.02
C SER A 204 35.68 -2.32 7.90
N GLU A 205 36.21 -1.65 6.87
CA GLU A 205 35.42 -1.18 5.74
C GLU A 205 34.53 -2.29 5.13
N VAL A 206 35.10 -3.49 4.95
CA VAL A 206 34.38 -4.65 4.38
C VAL A 206 33.21 -5.08 5.27
N GLU A 207 33.41 -5.10 6.58
CA GLU A 207 32.36 -5.44 7.54
C GLU A 207 31.27 -4.35 7.59
N ILE A 208 31.66 -3.07 7.46
CA ILE A 208 30.71 -1.95 7.37
C ILE A 208 29.86 -2.11 6.10
N ARG A 209 30.47 -2.37 4.94
CA ARG A 209 29.75 -2.61 3.67
C ARG A 209 28.75 -3.76 3.81
N SER A 210 29.17 -4.89 4.39
CA SER A 210 28.28 -6.05 4.62
C SER A 210 27.14 -5.73 5.59
N LEU A 211 27.40 -4.96 6.66
CA LEU A 211 26.37 -4.52 7.59
C LEU A 211 25.32 -3.66 6.90
N VAL A 212 25.77 -2.68 6.11
CA VAL A 212 24.88 -1.76 5.37
C VAL A 212 24.01 -2.53 4.39
N GLU A 213 24.60 -3.44 3.60
CA GLU A 213 23.87 -4.27 2.64
C GLU A 213 22.77 -5.11 3.33
N LYS A 214 23.08 -5.75 4.48
CA LYS A 214 22.08 -6.50 5.27
C LYS A 214 20.94 -5.60 5.77
N MET A 215 21.26 -4.38 6.19
CA MET A 215 20.24 -3.42 6.64
C MET A 215 19.37 -2.94 5.48
N GLU A 216 19.95 -2.71 4.30
CA GLU A 216 19.24 -2.32 3.07
C GLU A 216 18.28 -3.42 2.61
N GLN A 217 18.75 -4.68 2.55
CA GLN A 217 17.93 -5.84 2.21
C GLN A 217 16.73 -5.98 3.16
N LYS A 218 16.98 -5.88 4.48
CA LYS A 218 15.91 -5.93 5.49
C LYS A 218 14.90 -4.79 5.32
N ASN A 219 15.38 -3.57 5.10
CA ASN A 219 14.50 -2.43 4.90
C ASN A 219 13.67 -2.56 3.61
N GLY A 220 14.25 -3.07 2.53
CA GLY A 220 13.53 -3.37 1.29
C GLY A 220 12.41 -4.38 1.50
N ALA A 221 12.69 -5.48 2.20
CA ALA A 221 11.68 -6.48 2.55
C ALA A 221 10.54 -5.90 3.40
N ASP A 222 10.86 -5.12 4.43
CA ASP A 222 9.87 -4.46 5.30
C ASP A 222 8.98 -3.46 4.54
N VAL A 223 9.52 -2.79 3.51
CA VAL A 223 8.76 -1.85 2.66
C VAL A 223 7.84 -2.62 1.73
N ALA A 224 8.35 -3.65 1.04
CA ALA A 224 7.56 -4.50 0.14
C ALA A 224 6.38 -5.16 0.88
N GLU A 225 6.61 -5.70 2.08
CA GLU A 225 5.55 -6.30 2.91
C GLU A 225 4.45 -5.28 3.27
N LYS A 226 4.82 -4.03 3.56
CA LYS A 226 3.85 -2.97 3.86
C LYS A 226 3.07 -2.53 2.62
N GLU A 227 3.67 -2.58 1.44
CA GLU A 227 3.01 -2.26 0.18
C GLU A 227 2.01 -3.34 -0.20
N VAL A 228 2.40 -4.62 -0.14
CA VAL A 228 1.50 -5.77 -0.35
C VAL A 228 0.28 -5.68 0.58
N LYS A 229 0.49 -5.44 1.89
CA LYS A 229 -0.62 -5.27 2.84
C LYS A 229 -1.56 -4.10 2.52
N ARG A 230 -1.05 -3.03 1.90
CA ARG A 230 -1.88 -1.89 1.48
C ARG A 230 -2.68 -2.24 0.24
N GLU A 231 -2.06 -2.89 -0.74
CA GLU A 231 -2.71 -3.34 -1.97
C GLU A 231 -3.80 -4.37 -1.67
N GLU A 232 -3.52 -5.37 -0.84
CA GLU A 232 -4.49 -6.34 -0.36
C GLU A 232 -5.70 -5.65 0.29
N LYS A 233 -5.46 -4.67 1.16
CA LYS A 233 -6.54 -3.90 1.80
C LYS A 233 -7.40 -3.14 0.79
N LEU A 234 -6.80 -2.59 -0.27
CA LEU A 234 -7.54 -1.90 -1.34
C LEU A 234 -8.35 -2.88 -2.18
N VAL A 235 -7.78 -4.04 -2.52
CA VAL A 235 -8.47 -5.10 -3.26
C VAL A 235 -9.66 -5.64 -2.47
N VAL A 236 -9.48 -5.93 -1.17
CA VAL A 236 -10.56 -6.38 -0.29
C VAL A 236 -11.68 -5.33 -0.24
N LYS A 237 -11.34 -4.05 -0.05
CA LYS A 237 -12.33 -2.96 -0.03
C LYS A 237 -13.09 -2.85 -1.36
N GLN A 238 -12.42 -3.05 -2.49
CA GLN A 238 -13.06 -3.02 -3.81
C GLN A 238 -13.97 -4.23 -4.03
N LEU A 239 -13.55 -5.42 -3.62
CA LEU A 239 -14.37 -6.64 -3.69
C LEU A 239 -15.62 -6.53 -2.81
N GLU A 240 -15.50 -5.98 -1.60
CA GLU A 240 -16.66 -5.72 -0.73
C GLU A 240 -17.66 -4.74 -1.36
N LYS A 241 -17.16 -3.68 -2.02
CA LYS A 241 -18.00 -2.71 -2.72
C LYS A 241 -18.75 -3.38 -3.88
N ASN A 242 -18.04 -4.13 -4.72
CA ASN A 242 -18.62 -4.85 -5.84
C ASN A 242 -19.66 -5.88 -5.36
N LYS A 243 -19.39 -6.61 -4.27
CA LYS A 243 -20.33 -7.58 -3.69
C LYS A 243 -21.64 -6.91 -3.24
N ARG A 244 -21.56 -5.74 -2.60
CA ARG A 244 -22.74 -4.95 -2.20
C ARG A 244 -23.53 -4.44 -3.41
N GLU A 245 -22.86 -4.08 -4.49
CA GLU A 245 -23.51 -3.64 -5.74
C GLU A 245 -24.24 -4.81 -6.42
N VAL A 246 -23.59 -5.97 -6.54
CA VAL A 246 -24.20 -7.19 -7.08
C VAL A 246 -25.41 -7.62 -6.25
N GLU A 247 -25.35 -7.54 -4.92
CA GLU A 247 -26.49 -7.87 -4.06
C GLU A 247 -27.66 -6.91 -4.25
N LYS A 248 -27.40 -5.60 -4.36
CA LYS A 248 -28.44 -4.60 -4.67
C LYS A 248 -29.06 -4.82 -6.04
N GLU A 249 -28.27 -5.18 -7.04
CA GLU A 249 -28.74 -5.45 -8.39
C GLU A 249 -29.57 -6.73 -8.45
N LYS A 250 -29.15 -7.79 -7.73
CA LYS A 250 -29.95 -9.01 -7.57
C LYS A 250 -31.32 -8.72 -6.95
N LEU A 251 -31.38 -7.89 -5.90
CA LEU A 251 -32.66 -7.47 -5.29
C LEU A 251 -33.54 -6.66 -6.25
N ARG A 252 -32.94 -5.82 -7.12
CA ARG A 252 -33.69 -5.08 -8.15
C ARG A 252 -34.29 -6.02 -9.19
N ILE A 253 -33.47 -6.93 -9.72
CA ILE A 253 -33.91 -7.93 -10.70
C ILE A 253 -35.00 -8.82 -10.11
N GLU A 254 -34.84 -9.29 -8.86
CA GLU A 254 -35.86 -10.11 -8.19
C GLU A 254 -37.19 -9.36 -8.01
N ARG A 255 -37.14 -8.07 -7.68
CA ARG A 255 -38.33 -7.23 -7.58
C ARG A 255 -39.02 -7.00 -8.93
N GLU A 256 -38.25 -6.83 -10.00
CA GLU A 256 -38.78 -6.69 -11.36
C GLU A 256 -39.44 -7.98 -11.83
N LEU A 257 -38.78 -9.12 -11.60
CA LEU A 257 -39.29 -10.44 -11.93
C LEU A 257 -40.59 -10.78 -11.16
N LEU A 258 -40.72 -10.34 -9.90
CA LEU A 258 -41.97 -10.46 -9.13
C LEU A 258 -43.11 -9.61 -9.72
N LYS A 259 -42.81 -8.38 -10.18
CA LYS A 259 -43.81 -7.51 -10.82
C LYS A 259 -44.28 -8.08 -12.16
N GLU A 260 -43.35 -8.57 -12.97
CA GLU A 260 -43.64 -9.20 -14.25
C GLU A 260 -44.52 -10.44 -14.06
N LYS A 261 -44.18 -11.32 -13.10
CA LYS A 261 -45.00 -12.48 -12.74
C LYS A 261 -46.44 -12.09 -12.36
N LEU A 262 -46.61 -11.07 -11.52
CA LEU A 262 -47.93 -10.60 -11.11
C LEU A 262 -48.72 -10.00 -12.29
N GLN A 263 -48.05 -9.32 -13.21
CA GLN A 263 -48.68 -8.76 -14.40
C GLN A 263 -49.13 -9.87 -15.35
N ASN A 264 -48.26 -10.84 -15.62
CA ASN A 264 -48.57 -12.01 -16.43
C ASN A 264 -49.73 -12.83 -15.83
N GLU A 265 -49.76 -13.02 -14.50
CA GLU A 265 -50.87 -13.71 -13.82
C GLU A 265 -52.20 -12.97 -14.00
N LYS A 266 -52.22 -11.63 -13.88
CA LYS A 266 -53.41 -10.82 -14.13
C LYS A 266 -53.88 -10.88 -15.58
N GLU A 267 -52.95 -10.88 -16.53
CA GLU A 267 -53.27 -10.97 -17.95
C GLU A 267 -53.83 -12.35 -18.30
N MET A 268 -53.21 -13.42 -17.80
CA MET A 268 -53.73 -14.78 -17.93
C MET A 268 -55.13 -14.92 -17.36
N LYS A 269 -55.41 -14.32 -16.19
CA LYS A 269 -56.75 -14.32 -15.61
C LYS A 269 -57.77 -13.57 -16.47
N ARG A 270 -57.39 -12.44 -17.06
CA ARG A 270 -58.27 -11.70 -17.99
C ARG A 270 -58.59 -12.50 -19.24
N LEU A 271 -57.59 -13.15 -19.83
CA LEU A 271 -57.77 -14.03 -20.98
C LEU A 271 -58.68 -15.21 -20.64
N GLN A 272 -58.53 -15.80 -19.45
CA GLN A 272 -59.39 -16.87 -18.97
C GLN A 272 -60.84 -16.39 -18.76
N ASP A 273 -61.05 -15.24 -18.12
CA ASP A 273 -62.38 -14.66 -17.91
C ASP A 273 -63.06 -14.29 -19.26
N GLU A 274 -62.29 -13.83 -20.25
CA GLU A 274 -62.78 -13.53 -21.58
C GLU A 274 -63.17 -14.81 -22.34
N ALA A 275 -62.33 -15.84 -22.29
CA ALA A 275 -62.62 -17.15 -22.85
C ALA A 275 -63.89 -17.76 -22.23
N GLU A 276 -64.07 -17.69 -20.90
CA GLU A 276 -65.27 -18.20 -20.23
C GLU A 276 -66.54 -17.41 -20.61
N LYS A 277 -66.43 -16.09 -20.76
CA LYS A 277 -67.56 -15.26 -21.24
C LYS A 277 -67.92 -15.59 -22.68
N GLU A 278 -66.93 -15.81 -23.53
CA GLU A 278 -67.16 -16.20 -24.91
C GLU A 278 -67.80 -17.59 -24.99
N GLU A 279 -67.33 -18.54 -24.20
CA GLU A 279 -67.91 -19.87 -24.08
C GLU A 279 -69.37 -19.80 -23.62
N LYS A 280 -69.69 -19.01 -22.58
CA LYS A 280 -71.07 -18.78 -22.14
C LYS A 280 -71.94 -18.15 -23.23
N ARG A 281 -71.40 -17.22 -24.03
CA ARG A 281 -72.13 -16.64 -25.18
C ARG A 281 -72.43 -17.69 -26.24
N ARG A 282 -71.43 -18.50 -26.60
CA ARG A 282 -71.58 -19.63 -27.53
C ARG A 282 -72.61 -20.63 -27.00
N GLU A 283 -72.59 -20.96 -25.71
CA GLU A 283 -73.56 -21.86 -25.08
C GLU A 283 -75.00 -21.30 -25.11
N ILE A 284 -75.18 -20.02 -24.80
CA ILE A 284 -76.49 -19.35 -24.88
C ILE A 284 -77.01 -19.31 -26.33
N GLU A 285 -76.12 -19.03 -27.29
CA GLU A 285 -76.48 -19.01 -28.71
C GLU A 285 -76.91 -20.39 -29.21
N MET A 286 -76.17 -21.43 -28.84
CA MET A 286 -76.56 -22.83 -29.09
C MET A 286 -77.91 -23.17 -28.46
N LYS A 287 -78.18 -22.78 -27.21
CA LYS A 287 -79.49 -22.97 -26.56
C LYS A 287 -80.62 -22.23 -27.27
N LYS A 288 -80.38 -21.01 -27.75
CA LYS A 288 -81.37 -20.24 -28.53
C LYS A 288 -81.67 -20.91 -29.87
N GLN A 289 -80.66 -21.41 -30.57
CA GLN A 289 -80.86 -22.14 -31.82
C GLN A 289 -81.66 -23.41 -31.58
N LEU A 290 -81.35 -24.17 -30.53
CA LEU A 290 -82.11 -25.36 -30.15
C LEU A 290 -83.57 -25.04 -29.82
N LYS A 291 -83.83 -23.95 -29.08
CA LYS A 291 -85.19 -23.51 -28.76
C LYS A 291 -85.98 -23.07 -30.00
N LYS A 292 -85.34 -22.39 -30.95
CA LYS A 292 -85.97 -22.04 -32.24
C LYS A 292 -86.39 -23.29 -33.03
N GLN A 293 -85.51 -24.29 -33.08
CA GLN A 293 -85.84 -25.57 -33.72
C GLN A 293 -87.02 -26.26 -33.04
N GLN A 294 -87.10 -26.21 -31.71
CA GLN A 294 -88.25 -26.74 -30.97
C GLN A 294 -89.54 -25.96 -31.24
N GLU A 295 -89.52 -24.63 -31.24
CA GLU A 295 -90.69 -23.80 -31.54
C GLU A 295 -91.18 -23.95 -32.99
N GLU A 296 -90.27 -24.13 -33.93
CA GLU A 296 -90.60 -24.39 -35.33
C GLU A 296 -91.25 -25.77 -35.50
N ALA A 297 -90.72 -26.79 -34.83
CA ALA A 297 -91.34 -28.12 -34.76
C ALA A 297 -92.75 -28.07 -34.13
N GLU A 298 -92.95 -27.32 -33.04
CA GLU A 298 -94.27 -27.16 -32.41
C GLU A 298 -95.27 -26.40 -33.32
N LYS A 299 -94.83 -25.37 -34.04
CA LYS A 299 -95.69 -24.65 -34.98
C LYS A 299 -96.08 -25.52 -36.17
N GLU A 300 -95.16 -26.35 -36.65
CA GLU A 300 -95.45 -27.32 -37.71
C GLU A 300 -96.45 -28.38 -37.23
N GLN A 301 -96.30 -28.87 -36.00
CA GLN A 301 -97.26 -29.77 -35.38
C GLN A 301 -98.66 -29.13 -35.24
N LYS A 302 -98.74 -27.88 -34.78
CA LYS A 302 -100.01 -27.13 -34.70
C LYS A 302 -100.65 -26.86 -36.07
N ARG A 303 -99.86 -26.70 -37.14
CA ARG A 303 -100.39 -26.58 -38.51
C ARG A 303 -101.00 -27.91 -38.96
N LYS A 304 -100.31 -29.03 -38.73
CA LYS A 304 -100.82 -30.37 -39.03
C LYS A 304 -102.14 -30.65 -38.27
N GLU A 305 -102.23 -30.29 -36.99
CA GLU A 305 -103.46 -30.43 -36.21
C GLU A 305 -104.62 -29.57 -36.75
N LYS A 306 -104.35 -28.34 -37.20
CA LYS A 306 -105.38 -27.46 -37.80
C LYS A 306 -105.89 -27.99 -39.14
N GLU A 307 -104.99 -28.46 -40.00
CA GLU A 307 -105.35 -29.08 -41.28
C GLU A 307 -106.20 -30.34 -41.04
N GLU A 308 -105.86 -31.17 -40.05
CA GLU A 308 -106.64 -32.36 -39.69
C GLU A 308 -108.03 -31.99 -39.14
N ALA A 309 -108.14 -30.93 -38.34
CA ALA A 309 -109.41 -30.45 -37.81
C ALA A 309 -110.32 -29.85 -38.90
N GLU A 310 -109.74 -29.17 -39.90
CA GLU A 310 -110.47 -28.62 -41.02
C GLU A 310 -110.96 -29.72 -41.98
N GLN A 311 -110.14 -30.74 -42.23
CA GLN A 311 -110.57 -31.95 -42.94
C GLN A 311 -111.73 -32.65 -42.22
N LYS A 312 -111.67 -32.77 -40.88
CA LYS A 312 -112.79 -33.32 -40.09
C LYS A 312 -114.06 -32.48 -40.20
N LYS A 313 -113.96 -31.15 -40.27
CA LYS A 313 -115.13 -30.27 -40.50
C LYS A 313 -115.72 -30.43 -41.89
N GLN A 314 -114.89 -30.53 -42.94
CA GLN A 314 -115.38 -30.79 -44.30
C GLN A 314 -116.11 -32.14 -44.38
N LEU A 315 -115.56 -33.18 -43.76
CA LEU A 315 -116.22 -34.48 -43.65
C LEU A 315 -117.57 -34.41 -42.90
N ALA A 316 -117.66 -33.58 -41.85
CA ALA A 316 -118.91 -33.38 -41.11
C ALA A 316 -119.97 -32.62 -41.91
N LEU A 317 -119.59 -31.61 -42.68
CA LEU A 317 -120.47 -30.88 -43.61
C LEU A 317 -120.98 -31.80 -44.73
N GLN A 318 -120.11 -32.65 -45.29
CA GLN A 318 -120.50 -33.63 -46.30
C GLN A 318 -121.53 -34.64 -45.75
N LYS A 319 -121.38 -35.05 -44.48
CA LYS A 319 -122.37 -35.89 -43.77
C LYS A 319 -123.72 -35.18 -43.56
N GLN A 320 -123.73 -33.88 -43.24
CA GLN A 320 -124.98 -33.12 -43.08
C GLN A 320 -125.71 -32.89 -44.42
N ALA A 321 -124.97 -32.62 -45.50
CA ALA A 321 -125.55 -32.50 -46.84
C ALA A 321 -126.21 -33.81 -47.31
N SER A 322 -125.57 -34.96 -47.03
CA SER A 322 -126.11 -36.29 -47.36
C SER A 322 -127.41 -36.63 -46.60
N ILE A 323 -127.61 -36.10 -45.39
CA ILE A 323 -128.83 -36.32 -44.60
C ILE A 323 -129.99 -35.46 -45.12
N LEU A 324 -129.74 -34.21 -45.53
CA LEU A 324 -130.76 -33.30 -46.05
C LEU A 324 -131.33 -33.74 -47.41
N GLU A 325 -130.53 -34.39 -48.26
CA GLU A 325 -131.05 -34.98 -49.51
C GLU A 325 -132.01 -36.16 -49.27
N ARG A 326 -131.94 -36.84 -48.12
CA ARG A 326 -132.82 -37.98 -47.81
C ARG A 326 -134.22 -37.58 -47.35
N PHE A 327 -134.43 -36.35 -46.88
CA PHE A 327 -135.73 -35.89 -46.36
C PHE A 327 -136.64 -35.23 -47.41
N LEU A 328 -136.11 -34.80 -48.57
CA LEU A 328 -136.89 -34.09 -49.61
C LEU A 328 -137.59 -35.01 -50.64
N LYS A 329 -137.72 -36.31 -50.37
CA LYS A 329 -138.48 -37.25 -51.24
C LYS A 329 -139.41 -38.17 -50.44
N LYS A 330 -140.62 -37.69 -50.10
CA LYS A 330 -141.88 -38.46 -50.19
C LYS A 330 -143.11 -37.62 -49.80
N LYS A 331 -143.95 -37.42 -50.83
CA LYS A 331 -145.39 -37.10 -50.91
C LYS A 331 -145.93 -35.91 -50.10
#